data_AF-A0A2G2NW80-F1
#
_entry.id   AF-A0A2G2NW80-F1
#
_cell.length_a   1.000
_cell.length_b   1.000
_cell.length_c   1.000
_cell.angle_alpha   90.00
_cell.angle_beta   90.00
_cell.angle_gamma   90.00
#
_symmetry.space_group_name_H-M   'P 1'
#
loop_
_entity.id
_entity.type
_entity.pdbx_description
1 polymer ?
#
loop_
_entity_poly.entity_id
_entity_poly.type
_entity_poly.pdbx_seq_one_letter_code
_entity_poly.pdbx_strand_id
1 'polypeptide(L)' 'ATNDDADGDGIPNYLDTDSDNDGINDADEDADGDGDPSNDDTDGDGTPDYLDTDSDDDGISDGDEDNSNDG' A
#
# COMPACT_ATOMS: atom_id res chain seq x y z
N ALA A 1 10.68 6.56 4.33
CA ALA A 1 10.49 7.47 3.18
C ALA A 1 10.22 8.91 3.64
N THR A 2 10.51 9.94 2.83
CA THR A 2 9.92 11.29 3.01
C THR A 2 9.61 11.93 1.65
N ASN A 3 9.42 11.13 0.61
CA ASN A 3 8.75 11.65 -0.58
C ASN A 3 7.27 11.49 -0.26
N ASP A 4 6.52 12.60 -0.23
CA ASP A 4 5.07 12.57 -0.07
C ASP A 4 4.40 12.08 -1.38
N ASP A 5 5.03 11.14 -2.10
CA ASP A 5 4.84 10.69 -3.49
C ASP A 5 5.56 9.32 -3.60
N ALA A 6 4.87 8.24 -3.22
CA ALA A 6 5.47 6.92 -3.04
C ALA A 6 5.76 6.24 -4.39
N ASP A 7 4.85 6.35 -5.35
CA ASP A 7 5.00 5.82 -6.71
C ASP A 7 5.88 6.70 -7.65
N GLY A 8 6.04 7.99 -7.33
CA GLY A 8 6.83 8.93 -8.13
C GLY A 8 6.13 9.43 -9.39
N ASP A 9 4.79 9.37 -9.47
CA ASP A 9 4.03 9.85 -10.63
C ASP A 9 3.85 11.39 -10.65
N GLY A 10 4.12 12.04 -9.50
CA GLY A 10 4.04 13.49 -9.32
C GLY A 10 2.71 13.98 -8.73
N ILE A 11 1.82 13.08 -8.33
CA ILE A 11 0.66 13.29 -7.48
C ILE A 11 1.09 13.00 -6.05
N PRO A 12 0.93 13.94 -5.11
CA PRO A 12 1.25 13.64 -3.72
C PRO A 12 0.30 12.61 -3.12
N ASN A 13 0.78 11.69 -2.27
CA ASN A 13 0.00 10.60 -1.65
C ASN A 13 -1.35 11.08 -1.07
N TYR A 14 -1.39 12.26 -0.40
CA TYR A 14 -2.65 12.78 0.16
C TYR A 14 -3.72 13.20 -0.89
N LEU A 15 -3.35 13.21 -2.17
CA LEU A 15 -4.22 13.45 -3.33
C LEU A 15 -4.28 12.24 -4.28
N ASP A 16 -3.43 11.25 -4.08
CA ASP A 16 -3.49 10.00 -4.81
C ASP A 16 -4.58 9.10 -4.21
N THR A 17 -5.08 8.19 -5.02
CA THR A 17 -6.01 7.13 -4.63
C THR A 17 -5.37 5.75 -4.64
N ASP A 18 -4.19 5.64 -5.23
CA ASP A 18 -3.36 4.43 -5.38
C ASP A 18 -1.90 4.90 -5.26
N SER A 19 -1.49 5.21 -4.03
CA SER A 19 -0.31 6.02 -3.71
C SER A 19 1.02 5.35 -4.05
N ASP A 20 1.05 4.03 -4.15
CA ASP A 20 2.20 3.21 -4.50
C ASP A 20 2.06 2.57 -5.91
N ASN A 21 0.89 2.73 -6.54
CA ASN A 21 0.57 2.32 -7.90
C ASN A 21 0.73 0.81 -8.11
N ASP A 22 0.28 0.03 -7.13
CA ASP A 22 0.20 -1.43 -7.18
C ASP A 22 -1.11 -1.91 -7.87
N GLY A 23 -2.13 -1.04 -7.93
CA GLY A 23 -3.43 -1.29 -8.55
C GLY A 23 -4.58 -1.56 -7.57
N ILE A 24 -4.32 -1.49 -6.26
CA ILE A 24 -5.30 -1.46 -5.18
C ILE A 24 -5.50 0.03 -4.79
N ASN A 25 -6.67 0.40 -4.27
CA ASN A 25 -6.82 1.78 -3.79
C ASN A 25 -6.36 1.86 -2.33
N ASP A 26 -5.78 2.99 -1.91
CA ASP A 26 -5.38 3.26 -0.53
C ASP A 26 -6.46 2.96 0.52
N ALA A 27 -7.74 3.08 0.13
CA ALA A 27 -8.88 2.85 1.01
C ALA A 27 -9.31 1.37 1.13
N ASP A 28 -8.87 0.54 0.20
CA ASP A 28 -9.11 -0.91 0.17
C ASP A 28 -7.96 -1.67 0.85
N GLU A 29 -6.81 -1.03 1.07
CA GLU A 29 -5.63 -1.52 1.81
C GLU A 29 -5.77 -1.32 3.33
N ASP A 30 -6.91 -1.79 3.85
CA ASP A 30 -7.29 -1.79 5.27
C ASP A 30 -7.25 -3.24 5.76
N ALA A 31 -6.03 -3.72 6.06
CA ALA A 31 -5.72 -5.11 6.36
C ALA A 31 -6.47 -5.60 7.61
N ASP A 32 -6.68 -4.73 8.61
CA ASP A 32 -7.39 -5.07 9.85
C ASP A 32 -8.90 -4.78 9.81
N GLY A 33 -9.36 -3.99 8.85
CA GLY A 33 -10.76 -3.68 8.58
C GLY A 33 -11.37 -2.67 9.57
N ASP A 34 -10.56 -1.85 10.24
CA ASP A 34 -10.99 -0.83 11.19
C ASP A 34 -11.43 0.49 10.53
N GLY A 35 -11.17 0.64 9.23
CA GLY A 35 -11.48 1.81 8.41
C GLY A 35 -10.42 2.91 8.44
N ASP A 36 -9.21 2.62 8.91
CA ASP A 36 -8.06 3.51 8.96
C ASP A 36 -6.79 2.84 8.39
N PRO A 37 -6.65 2.76 7.04
CA PRO A 37 -5.49 2.16 6.37
C PRO A 37 -4.16 2.87 6.72
N SER A 38 -4.22 4.05 7.36
CA SER A 38 -3.02 4.80 7.73
C SER A 38 -2.25 4.21 8.91
N ASN A 39 -2.81 3.20 9.57
CA ASN A 39 -2.25 2.56 10.76
C ASN A 39 -1.80 1.10 10.53
N ASP A 40 -2.07 0.54 9.35
CA ASP A 40 -1.65 -0.79 8.92
C ASP A 40 -0.21 -0.75 8.40
N ASP A 41 0.58 -1.75 8.78
CA ASP A 41 2.03 -1.91 8.55
C ASP A 41 2.33 -3.41 8.76
N THR A 42 2.02 -4.21 7.73
CA THR A 42 1.92 -5.67 7.80
C THR A 42 3.28 -6.33 8.03
N ASP A 43 4.35 -5.84 7.39
CA ASP A 43 5.71 -6.31 7.57
C ASP A 43 6.46 -5.65 8.76
N GLY A 44 5.97 -4.51 9.24
CA GLY A 44 6.54 -3.77 10.37
C GLY A 44 7.78 -2.95 10.02
N ASP A 45 7.96 -2.56 8.76
CA ASP A 45 9.08 -1.73 8.30
C ASP A 45 8.90 -0.23 8.63
N GLY A 46 7.66 0.17 8.95
CA GLY A 46 7.27 1.53 9.29
C GLY A 46 6.76 2.37 8.12
N THR A 47 6.55 1.76 6.96
CA THR A 47 5.80 2.25 5.81
C THR A 47 4.41 1.63 5.89
N PRO A 48 3.35 2.43 5.93
CA PRO A 48 2.01 1.86 5.91
C PRO A 48 1.72 1.11 4.61
N ASP A 49 0.88 0.09 4.68
CA ASP A 49 0.54 -0.82 3.56
C ASP A 49 0.17 -0.04 2.28
N TYR A 50 -0.73 0.97 2.37
CA TYR A 50 -1.10 1.82 1.22
C TYR A 50 0.03 2.65 0.57
N LEU A 51 1.25 2.59 1.11
CA LEU A 51 2.46 3.23 0.59
C LEU A 51 3.56 2.21 0.26
N ASP A 52 3.27 0.91 0.38
CA ASP A 52 4.20 -0.20 0.18
C ASP A 52 3.65 -1.19 -0.84
N THR A 53 4.42 -1.41 -1.91
CA THR A 53 4.03 -2.25 -3.04
C THR A 53 4.03 -3.76 -2.76
N ASP A 54 4.55 -4.19 -1.60
CA ASP A 54 4.76 -5.59 -1.17
C ASP A 54 4.59 -5.64 0.38
N SER A 55 3.35 -5.45 0.87
CA SER A 55 3.03 -5.19 2.28
C SER A 55 3.42 -6.32 3.24
N ASP A 56 3.60 -7.55 2.77
CA ASP A 56 4.04 -8.69 3.57
C ASP A 56 5.50 -9.13 3.31
N ASP A 57 6.19 -8.41 2.41
CA ASP A 57 7.61 -8.50 2.09
C ASP A 57 8.00 -9.91 1.59
N ASP A 58 7.07 -10.59 0.88
CA ASP A 58 7.22 -11.95 0.36
C ASP A 58 7.85 -12.02 -1.05
N GLY A 59 7.88 -10.88 -1.74
CA GLY A 59 8.43 -10.72 -3.08
C GLY A 59 7.41 -10.78 -4.22
N ILE A 60 6.12 -10.76 -3.90
CA ILE A 60 4.99 -10.58 -4.82
C ILE A 60 4.33 -9.24 -4.49
N SER A 61 3.99 -8.45 -5.51
CA SER A 61 3.35 -7.15 -5.26
C SER A 61 1.88 -7.35 -4.88
N ASP A 62 1.36 -6.53 -3.98
CA ASP A 62 -0.01 -6.57 -3.45
C ASP A 62 -1.08 -6.67 -4.56
N GLY A 63 -0.98 -5.83 -5.60
CA GLY A 63 -1.86 -5.91 -6.78
C GLY A 63 -1.74 -7.20 -7.60
N ASP A 64 -0.59 -7.89 -7.55
CA ASP A 64 -0.43 -9.25 -8.10
C ASP A 64 -0.98 -10.30 -7.13
N GLU A 65 -0.92 -10.09 -5.81
CA GLU A 65 -1.43 -11.00 -4.78
C GLU A 65 -2.96 -11.16 -4.81
N ASP A 66 -3.71 -10.07 -5.02
CA ASP A 66 -5.18 -10.16 -5.19
C ASP A 66 -5.55 -11.06 -6.39
N ASN A 67 -4.62 -11.23 -7.35
CA ASN A 67 -4.79 -12.14 -8.48
C ASN A 67 -4.35 -13.59 -8.20
N SER A 68 -3.46 -13.82 -7.22
CA SER A 68 -2.95 -15.16 -6.86
C SER A 68 -3.51 -15.74 -5.55
N ASN A 69 -4.20 -14.95 -4.73
CA ASN A 69 -4.78 -15.34 -3.43
C ASN A 69 -3.71 -15.92 -2.49
N ASP A 70 -2.57 -15.25 -2.38
CA ASP A 70 -1.40 -15.63 -1.61
C ASP A 70 -1.13 -14.83 -0.32
N GLY A 71 -1.85 -13.73 -0.08
CA GLY A 71 -1.70 -12.93 1.16
C GLY A 71 -1.95 -13.64 2.48
#